data_AF-A0A2T2ZPT8-F1
#
_entry.id   AF-A0A2T2ZPT8-F1
#
_cell.length_a   1.000
_cell.length_b   1.000
_cell.length_c   1.000
_cell.angle_alpha   90.00
_cell.angle_beta   90.00
_cell.angle_gamma   90.00
#
_symmetry.space_group_name_H-M   'P 1'
#
loop_
_entity.id
_entity.type
_entity.pdbx_description
1 polymer ?
#
loop_
_entity_poly.entity_id
_entity_poly.type
_entity_poly.pdbx_seq_one_letter_code
_entity_poly.pdbx_strand_id
1 'polypeptide(L)'
;MRPTAGLTAGDRAPDAPLRSGDGSALRLFGLFRGPHATRLTFGAPAEISEDTGVRAYSIVAPGHRPEPGQLIAVDGPAFTDYAATAGTQVLVRPDGYLAWHRQG
;
A
#
# COMPACT_ATOMS: atom_id res chain seq x y z
N MET A 1 22.03 -13.73 -11.56
CA MET A 1 20.81 -13.21 -10.89
C MET A 1 20.87 -11.69 -10.98
N ARG A 2 20.01 -11.04 -11.77
CA ARG A 2 19.94 -9.57 -11.76
C ARG A 2 19.25 -9.15 -10.45
N PRO A 3 19.76 -8.15 -9.71
CA PRO A 3 18.97 -7.59 -8.63
C PRO A 3 17.67 -7.08 -9.25
N THR A 4 16.53 -7.50 -8.71
CA THR A 4 15.23 -6.90 -9.04
C THR A 4 15.39 -5.41 -8.79
N ALA A 5 15.45 -4.61 -9.86
CA ALA A 5 15.51 -3.16 -9.72
C ALA A 5 14.33 -2.76 -8.82
N GLY A 6 14.62 -2.07 -7.73
CA GLY A 6 13.59 -1.63 -6.79
C GLY A 6 12.55 -0.79 -7.54
N LEU A 7 11.29 -0.89 -7.10
CA LEU A 7 10.19 -0.09 -7.64
C LEU A 7 10.58 1.38 -7.70
N THR A 8 10.32 2.00 -8.85
CA THR A 8 10.62 3.41 -9.08
C THR A 8 9.38 4.19 -9.52
N ALA A 9 9.51 5.51 -9.54
CA ALA A 9 8.46 6.38 -10.05
C ALA A 9 8.16 6.05 -11.51
N GLY A 10 6.88 5.94 -11.84
CA GLY A 10 6.40 5.56 -13.17
C GLY A 10 6.16 4.07 -13.36
N ASP A 11 6.57 3.20 -12.43
CA ASP A 11 6.18 1.79 -12.47
C ASP A 11 4.68 1.63 -12.20
N ARG A 12 4.07 0.58 -12.76
CA ARG A 12 2.68 0.24 -12.43
C ARG A 12 2.64 -0.27 -10.98
N ALA A 13 1.69 0.23 -10.19
CA ALA A 13 1.49 -0.25 -8.83
C ALA A 13 1.21 -1.75 -8.83
N PRO A 14 1.96 -2.57 -8.06
CA PRO A 14 1.60 -3.97 -7.87
C PRO A 14 0.21 -4.12 -7.23
N ASP A 15 -0.52 -5.15 -7.64
CA ASP A 15 -1.78 -5.52 -7.01
C ASP A 15 -1.55 -6.65 -6.03
N ALA A 16 -2.25 -6.63 -4.90
CA ALA A 16 -2.19 -7.70 -3.91
C ALA A 16 -3.53 -7.83 -3.19
N PRO A 17 -3.90 -9.06 -2.78
CA PRO A 17 -5.06 -9.29 -1.93
C PRO A 17 -4.84 -8.72 -0.53
N LEU A 18 -5.90 -8.10 0.01
CA LEU A 18 -5.97 -7.53 1.34
C LEU A 18 -7.21 -8.05 2.08
N ARG A 19 -7.24 -7.89 3.39
CA ARG A 19 -8.43 -8.05 4.24
C ARG A 19 -8.62 -6.83 5.12
N SER A 20 -9.86 -6.38 5.30
CA SER A 20 -10.20 -5.39 6.32
C SER A 20 -10.37 -6.03 7.70
N GLY A 21 -10.46 -5.19 8.75
CA GLY A 21 -10.62 -5.65 10.13
C GLY A 21 -11.93 -6.43 10.40
N ASP A 22 -12.95 -6.27 9.55
CA ASP A 22 -14.20 -7.05 9.57
C ASP A 22 -14.09 -8.40 8.83
N GLY A 23 -12.95 -8.68 8.21
CA GLY A 23 -12.70 -9.91 7.45
C GLY A 23 -13.05 -9.84 5.95
N SER A 24 -13.59 -8.72 5.46
CA SER A 24 -13.94 -8.54 4.06
C SER A 24 -12.71 -8.60 3.15
N ALA A 25 -12.83 -9.29 2.01
CA ALA A 25 -11.76 -9.42 1.04
C ALA A 25 -11.67 -8.17 0.14
N LEU A 26 -10.45 -7.65 -0.02
CA LEU A 26 -10.15 -6.44 -0.78
C LEU A 26 -8.95 -6.70 -1.70
N ARG A 27 -8.70 -5.79 -2.63
CA ARG A 27 -7.46 -5.76 -3.44
C ARG A 27 -6.92 -4.34 -3.49
N LEU A 28 -5.60 -4.19 -3.57
CA LEU A 28 -4.95 -2.88 -3.68
C LEU A 28 -5.49 -2.07 -4.86
N PHE A 29 -5.75 -2.71 -6.01
CA PHE A 29 -6.38 -2.04 -7.15
C PHE A 29 -7.75 -1.45 -6.85
N GLY A 30 -8.50 -2.00 -5.90
CA GLY A 30 -9.75 -1.40 -5.44
C GLY A 30 -9.52 -0.07 -4.74
N LEU A 31 -8.43 0.06 -3.97
CA LEU A 31 -8.08 1.27 -3.23
C LEU A 31 -7.62 2.41 -4.16
N PHE A 32 -7.03 2.09 -5.30
CA PHE A 32 -6.50 3.08 -6.24
C PHE A 32 -7.57 3.70 -7.14
N ARG A 33 -8.78 3.14 -7.17
CA ARG A 33 -9.85 3.59 -8.05
C ARG A 33 -10.44 4.91 -7.57
N GLY A 34 -10.41 5.91 -8.44
CA GLY A 34 -11.06 7.19 -8.24
C GLY A 34 -10.16 8.36 -8.61
N PRO A 35 -10.64 9.60 -8.53
CA PRO A 35 -9.89 10.80 -8.89
C PRO A 35 -8.92 11.24 -7.77
N HIS A 36 -8.35 10.32 -7.00
CA HIS A 36 -7.48 10.60 -5.87
C HIS A 36 -6.18 9.81 -5.98
N ALA A 37 -5.10 10.37 -5.44
CA ALA A 37 -3.90 9.59 -5.19
C ALA A 37 -4.13 8.68 -3.96
N THR A 38 -3.32 7.64 -3.85
CA THR A 38 -3.39 6.68 -2.74
C THR A 38 -2.04 6.52 -2.09
N ARG A 39 -1.93 6.85 -0.80
CA ARG A 39 -0.74 6.64 0.00
C ARG A 39 -0.87 5.34 0.78
N LEU A 40 0.06 4.42 0.58
CA LEU A 40 0.20 3.20 1.35
C LEU A 40 1.34 3.37 2.35
N THR A 41 1.11 3.02 3.60
CA THR A 41 2.15 2.90 4.63
C THR A 41 2.19 1.47 5.13
N PHE A 42 3.32 0.80 4.99
CA PHE A 42 3.50 -0.59 5.37
C PHE A 42 4.05 -0.71 6.79
N GLY A 43 3.45 -1.57 7.62
CA GLY A 43 3.92 -1.89 8.97
C GLY A 43 3.96 -0.72 9.95
N ALA A 44 3.37 0.42 9.59
CA ALA A 44 3.27 1.62 10.44
C ALA A 44 1.93 2.33 10.17
N PRO A 45 1.44 3.14 11.14
CA PRO A 45 0.27 3.96 10.92
C PRO A 45 0.48 4.94 9.75
N ALA A 46 -0.50 5.01 8.87
CA ALA A 46 -0.54 6.02 7.83
C ALA A 46 -0.77 7.39 8.48
N GLU A 47 0.03 8.37 8.07
CA GLU A 47 -0.18 9.75 8.47
C GLU A 47 -1.49 10.27 7.85
N ILE A 48 -2.24 11.02 8.66
CA ILE A 48 -3.41 11.75 8.17
C ILE A 48 -2.89 12.82 7.20
N SER A 49 -3.33 12.73 5.95
CA SER A 49 -3.02 13.73 4.93
C SER A 49 -4.00 14.90 5.08
N GLU A 50 -3.49 16.13 5.15
CA GLU A 50 -4.33 17.35 5.05
C GLU A 50 -4.80 17.59 3.61
N ASP A 51 -4.17 16.93 2.63
CA ASP A 51 -4.61 16.95 1.24
C ASP A 51 -5.81 16.03 1.02
N THR A 52 -6.96 16.63 0.73
CA THR A 52 -8.23 15.95 0.45
C THR A 52 -8.20 15.11 -0.83
N GLY A 53 -7.20 15.30 -1.69
CA GLY A 53 -6.95 14.54 -2.90
C GLY A 53 -6.17 13.22 -2.68
N VAL A 54 -5.76 12.91 -1.45
CA VAL A 54 -4.99 11.70 -1.13
C VAL A 54 -5.73 10.81 -0.13
N ARG A 55 -5.94 9.54 -0.50
CA ARG A 55 -6.42 8.51 0.44
C ARG A 55 -5.25 7.77 1.06
N ALA A 56 -5.15 7.79 2.39
CA ALA A 56 -4.09 7.13 3.12
C ALA A 56 -4.56 5.81 3.74
N TYR A 57 -3.78 4.75 3.58
CA TYR A 57 -4.07 3.42 4.13
C TYR A 57 -2.83 2.83 4.82
N SER A 58 -3.05 2.22 5.98
CA SER A 58 -2.02 1.43 6.68
C SER A 58 -2.18 -0.03 6.29
N ILE A 59 -1.10 -0.65 5.83
CA ILE A 59 -1.05 -2.07 5.49
C ILE A 59 -0.20 -2.82 6.51
N VAL A 60 -0.79 -3.75 7.24
CA VAL A 60 -0.09 -4.57 8.24
C VAL A 60 0.11 -5.99 7.74
N ALA A 61 1.17 -6.64 8.22
CA ALA A 61 1.48 -8.02 7.87
C ALA A 61 0.42 -9.00 8.44
N PRO A 62 0.23 -10.18 7.81
CA PRO A 62 -0.58 -11.24 8.38
C PRO A 62 -0.17 -11.56 9.83
N GLY A 63 -1.13 -11.94 10.67
CA GLY A 63 -0.89 -12.29 12.07
C GLY A 63 -0.79 -11.11 13.04
N HIS A 64 -0.77 -9.87 12.56
CA HIS A 64 -0.97 -8.69 13.40
C HIS A 64 -2.46 -8.49 13.68
N ARG A 65 -2.80 -8.09 14.92
CA ARG A 65 -4.14 -7.57 15.22
C ARG A 65 -4.23 -6.16 14.61
N PRO A 66 -5.08 -5.93 13.61
CA PRO A 66 -5.22 -4.60 13.01
C PRO A 66 -5.93 -3.67 13.98
N GLU A 67 -5.48 -2.42 14.01
CA GLU A 67 -6.24 -1.32 14.58
C GLU A 67 -7.37 -0.88 13.62
N PRO A 68 -8.41 -0.18 14.11
CA PRO A 68 -9.48 0.33 13.26
C PRO A 68 -8.94 1.14 12.07
N GLY A 69 -9.38 0.78 10.86
CA GLY A 69 -8.95 1.43 9.61
C GLY A 69 -7.66 0.88 9.01
N GLN A 70 -6.98 -0.06 9.65
CA GLN A 70 -5.84 -0.78 9.05
C GLN A 70 -6.31 -1.95 8.17
N LEU A 71 -5.56 -2.22 7.11
CA LEU A 71 -5.79 -3.33 6.19
C LEU A 71 -4.69 -4.37 6.37
N ILE A 72 -5.05 -5.64 6.34
CA ILE A 72 -4.15 -6.77 6.51
C ILE A 72 -3.74 -7.27 5.12
N ALA A 73 -2.44 -7.36 4.86
CA ALA A 73 -1.94 -8.07 3.68
C ALA A 73 -2.24 -9.56 3.79
N VAL A 74 -2.75 -10.16 2.71
CA VAL A 74 -2.99 -11.62 2.66
C VAL A 74 -1.73 -12.30 2.13
N ASP A 75 -1.20 -13.28 2.86
CA ASP A 75 -0.09 -14.17 2.46
C ASP A 75 1.25 -13.51 2.06
N GLY A 76 1.39 -12.19 2.15
CA GLY A 76 2.67 -11.48 1.98
C GLY A 76 3.06 -10.90 0.60
N PRO A 77 2.37 -11.15 -0.55
CA PRO A 77 2.71 -10.51 -1.83
C PRO A 77 2.75 -8.99 -1.75
N ALA A 78 1.87 -8.37 -0.96
CA ALA A 78 1.88 -6.91 -0.81
C ALA A 78 3.22 -6.38 -0.27
N PHE A 79 3.86 -7.06 0.67
CA PHE A 79 5.17 -6.65 1.19
C PHE A 79 6.30 -7.03 0.23
N THR A 80 6.18 -8.19 -0.44
CA THR A 80 7.22 -8.68 -1.35
C THR A 80 7.29 -7.84 -2.62
N ASP A 81 6.16 -7.61 -3.28
CA ASP A 81 6.08 -6.93 -4.57
C ASP A 81 6.38 -5.44 -4.44
N TYR A 82 6.06 -4.84 -3.29
CA TYR A 82 6.42 -3.46 -2.98
C TYR A 82 7.85 -3.31 -2.42
N ALA A 83 8.57 -4.43 -2.24
CA ALA A 83 9.84 -4.47 -1.52
C ALA A 83 9.77 -3.68 -0.20
N ALA A 84 8.67 -3.86 0.53
CA ALA A 84 8.29 -3.04 1.66
C ALA A 84 8.74 -3.65 2.99
N THR A 85 9.24 -2.78 3.86
CA THR A 85 9.52 -3.02 5.27
C THR A 85 8.59 -2.16 6.13
N ALA A 86 8.66 -2.30 7.46
CA ALA A 86 7.96 -1.39 8.35
C ALA A 86 8.43 0.06 8.09
N GLY A 87 7.47 0.97 7.95
CA GLY A 87 7.72 2.37 7.62
C GLY A 87 7.82 2.68 6.12
N THR A 88 7.87 1.68 5.23
CA THR A 88 7.88 1.93 3.78
C THR A 88 6.60 2.66 3.37
N GLN A 89 6.77 3.70 2.56
CA GLN A 89 5.69 4.53 2.05
C GLN A 89 5.68 4.54 0.53
N VAL A 90 4.49 4.47 -0.04
CA VAL A 90 4.29 4.48 -1.49
C VAL A 90 3.14 5.41 -1.83
N LEU A 91 3.32 6.27 -2.83
CA LEU A 91 2.24 7.06 -3.39
C LEU A 91 1.91 6.56 -4.79
N VAL A 92 0.64 6.20 -4.97
CA VAL A 92 0.07 5.75 -6.23
C VAL A 92 -0.81 6.86 -6.78
N ARG A 93 -0.63 7.17 -8.06
CA ARG A 93 -1.39 8.16 -8.81
C ARG A 93 -2.79 7.62 -9.15
N PRO A 94 -3.78 8.49 -9.46
CA PRO A 94 -5.11 8.06 -9.88
C PRO A 94 -5.16 7.11 -11.09
N ASP A 95 -4.11 7.10 -11.93
CA ASP A 95 -3.98 6.20 -13.08
C ASP A 95 -3.35 4.83 -12.73
N GLY A 96 -3.04 4.58 -11.46
CA GLY A 96 -2.53 3.29 -10.97
C GLY A 96 -1.01 3.12 -11.10
N TYR A 97 -0.27 4.20 -11.30
CA TYR A 97 1.21 4.19 -11.38
C TYR A 97 1.84 4.84 -10.15
N LEU A 98 3.05 4.43 -9.80
CA LEU A 98 3.81 5.01 -8.69
C LEU A 98 4.17 6.46 -9.02
N ALA A 99 3.79 7.38 -8.14
CA ALA A 99 4.38 8.71 -8.09
C ALA A 99 5.77 8.65 -7.45
N TRP A 100 5.87 7.94 -6.32
CA TRP A 100 7.13 7.73 -5.61
C TRP A 100 7.05 6.52 -4.67
N HIS A 101 8.22 6.03 -4.30
CA HIS A 101 8.45 4.97 -3.32
C HIS A 101 9.56 5.43 -2.37
N ARG A 102 9.36 5.25 -1.05
CA ARG A 102 10.34 5.62 -0.02
C ARG A 102 10.46 4.50 0.99
N GLN A 103 11.68 4.05 1.21
CA GLN A 103 11.99 3.09 2.28
C GLN A 103 11.90 3.77 3.66
N GLY A 104 11.41 3.00 4.64
CA GLY A 104 11.28 3.41 6.04
C GLY A 104 12.59 3.40 6.81
#